data_AF-A0A9W9LM43-F1
#
_entry.id   AF-A0A9W9LM43-F1
#
_cell.length_a   1.000
_cell.length_b   1.000
_cell.length_c   1.000
_cell.angle_alpha   90.00
_cell.angle_beta   90.00
_cell.angle_gamma   90.00
#
_symmetry.space_group_name_H-M   'P 1'
#
loop_
_entity.id
_entity.type
_entity.pdbx_description
1 polymer ?
#
loop_
_entity_poly.entity_id
_entity_poly.type
_entity_poly.pdbx_seq_one_letter_code
_entity_poly.pdbx_strand_id
1 'polypeptide(L)'
;MRPPIRLARRGPNATPLPYTASPLRLLERDLCLCLRYAWALPLLFIPLRLGQTTSLDELHPNLQSSKSFGVQVLLTLYQLFFLISLPLLVICMLPTSGIIVYIAGALAINYTICMFILNGWDRVVVSQVPTPEQPAQARECWFFINGVAASHHWLQNSVNQLSYTFGRKVTGIHNRTCGLIFDLLECLIQRCFSYATDDVRKTYVLIKDALLDPDCDKVVLILHSQGAIEGGLIVDWLLDELPRDPLNNLEVYTFGNAANHFNNPLHWQQAVLTPSGASTNHESILRSLGHIEHYVNVGDPVAWLGVLHFVEFPNCYMGRLFVRPGSGHMMNQHYLDNMFTRGFDGRVLDSNPFMDMEVELDPDGSTNGTSGTSGSMCEETLLPTRDPRRAVPNGSPKEGVLRVKDFSRLWQYRNGGSPRRLKNE
;
A
#
# COMPACT_ATOMS: atom_id res chain seq x y z
N MET A 1 -26.20 -16.35 -2.00
CA MET A 1 -26.02 -15.17 -1.12
C MET A 1 -24.52 -14.94 -0.99
N ARG A 2 -24.01 -13.76 -1.35
CA ARG A 2 -22.59 -13.43 -1.16
C ARG A 2 -22.40 -13.09 0.33
N PRO A 3 -21.40 -13.64 1.03
CA PRO A 3 -21.19 -13.30 2.43
C PRO A 3 -20.89 -11.80 2.55
N PRO A 4 -21.52 -11.09 3.50
CA PRO A 4 -21.19 -9.70 3.78
C PRO A 4 -19.71 -9.57 4.16
N ILE A 5 -19.07 -8.46 3.79
CA ILE A 5 -17.69 -8.18 4.24
C ILE A 5 -17.78 -7.89 5.72
N ARG A 6 -17.39 -8.87 6.54
CA ARG A 6 -17.05 -8.62 7.93
C ARG A 6 -15.72 -7.90 7.95
N LEU A 7 -15.80 -6.62 8.26
CA LEU A 7 -14.64 -5.89 8.71
C LEU A 7 -14.12 -6.58 9.97
N ALA A 8 -12.81 -6.86 10.01
CA ALA A 8 -12.23 -7.75 11.01
C ALA A 8 -12.48 -7.24 12.44
N ARG A 9 -13.08 -8.09 13.29
CA ARG A 9 -13.32 -7.80 14.70
C ARG A 9 -12.02 -8.04 15.48
N ARG A 10 -11.58 -7.03 16.23
CA ARG A 10 -10.41 -7.09 17.12
C ARG A 10 -10.54 -8.25 18.12
N GLY A 11 -9.56 -9.14 18.13
CA GLY A 11 -9.41 -10.16 19.17
C GLY A 11 -8.69 -9.57 20.39
N PRO A 12 -9.19 -9.72 21.63
CA PRO A 12 -8.47 -9.30 22.81
C PRO A 12 -7.43 -10.37 23.19
N ASN A 13 -6.22 -9.94 23.56
CA ASN A 13 -5.19 -10.69 24.32
C ASN A 13 -3.96 -11.27 23.59
N ALA A 14 -3.58 -10.77 22.42
CA ALA A 14 -2.20 -10.92 21.96
C ALA A 14 -1.58 -9.53 21.76
N THR A 15 -0.81 -9.05 22.74
CA THR A 15 0.07 -7.88 22.52
C THR A 15 1.19 -8.35 21.59
N PRO A 16 1.20 -7.94 20.31
CA PRO A 16 2.32 -8.29 19.45
C PRO A 16 3.58 -7.61 19.98
N LEU A 17 4.75 -8.11 19.58
CA LEU A 17 5.97 -7.32 19.73
C LEU A 17 5.73 -5.97 19.05
N PRO A 18 5.84 -4.84 19.77
CA PRO A 18 5.77 -3.53 19.13
C PRO A 18 6.87 -3.44 18.08
N TYR A 19 6.70 -2.63 17.05
CA TYR A 19 7.75 -2.43 16.05
C TYR A 19 9.04 -1.83 16.67
N THR A 20 8.95 -1.27 17.89
CA THR A 20 10.08 -0.81 18.72
C THR A 20 10.76 -1.93 19.52
N ALA A 21 10.30 -3.17 19.41
CA ALA A 21 10.95 -4.32 20.03
C ALA A 21 12.34 -4.58 19.40
N SER A 22 13.11 -5.48 20.02
CA SER A 22 14.41 -5.90 19.49
C SER A 22 14.29 -6.34 18.02
N PRO A 23 15.06 -5.75 17.09
CA PRO A 23 15.03 -6.11 15.67
C PRO A 23 15.22 -7.60 15.40
N LEU A 24 16.06 -8.27 16.20
CA LEU A 24 16.30 -9.71 16.07
C LEU A 24 15.07 -10.55 16.46
N ARG A 25 14.30 -10.12 17.45
CA ARG A 25 13.04 -10.79 17.83
C ARG A 25 11.93 -10.55 16.81
N LEU A 26 11.90 -9.35 16.23
CA LEU A 26 11.00 -9.04 15.11
C LEU A 26 11.34 -9.93 13.91
N LEU A 27 12.62 -10.03 13.56
CA LEU A 27 13.11 -10.89 12.49
C LEU A 27 12.77 -12.36 12.74
N GLU A 28 12.98 -12.88 13.94
CA GLU A 28 12.65 -14.26 14.30
C GLU A 28 11.14 -14.53 14.09
N ARG A 29 10.27 -13.68 14.64
CA ARG A 29 8.82 -13.84 14.52
C ARG A 29 8.36 -13.75 13.06
N ASP A 30 8.87 -12.75 12.34
CA ASP A 30 8.52 -12.51 10.95
C ASP A 30 9.04 -13.63 10.03
N LEU A 31 10.23 -14.18 10.32
CA LEU A 31 10.76 -15.36 9.63
C LEU A 31 9.88 -16.59 9.87
N CYS A 32 9.43 -16.83 11.11
CA CYS A 32 8.48 -17.90 11.41
C CYS A 32 7.16 -17.71 10.65
N LEU A 33 6.67 -16.48 10.55
CA LEU A 33 5.46 -16.15 9.79
C LEU A 33 5.64 -16.40 8.28
N CYS A 34 6.78 -15.98 7.71
CA CYS A 34 7.14 -16.23 6.33
C CYS A 34 7.26 -17.73 6.04
N LEU A 35 7.91 -18.51 6.91
CA LEU A 35 8.03 -19.97 6.77
C LEU A 35 6.66 -20.66 6.84
N ARG A 36 5.76 -20.19 7.72
CA ARG A 36 4.39 -20.71 7.82
C ARG A 36 3.60 -20.55 6.52
N TYR A 37 3.83 -19.48 5.77
CA TYR A 37 3.14 -19.19 4.52
C TYR A 37 4.00 -19.40 3.25
N ALA A 38 5.19 -19.97 3.36
CA ALA A 38 6.09 -20.18 2.22
C ALA A 38 5.45 -21.07 1.13
N TRP A 39 4.59 -22.01 1.52
CA TRP A 39 3.82 -22.86 0.60
C TRP A 39 2.84 -22.06 -0.28
N ALA A 40 2.47 -20.85 0.12
CA ALA A 40 1.53 -19.98 -0.56
C ALA A 40 2.20 -19.07 -1.61
N LEU A 41 3.53 -19.09 -1.77
CA LEU A 41 4.23 -18.29 -2.79
C LEU A 41 3.67 -18.45 -4.22
N PRO A 42 3.27 -19.64 -4.69
CA PRO A 42 2.63 -19.77 -6.00
C PRO A 42 1.29 -19.02 -6.11
N LEU A 43 0.59 -18.79 -5.00
CA LEU A 43 -0.69 -18.09 -4.98
C LEU A 43 -0.56 -16.59 -5.30
N LEU A 44 0.65 -16.02 -5.24
CA LEU A 44 0.91 -14.64 -5.65
C LEU A 44 0.48 -14.37 -7.11
N PHE A 45 0.64 -15.39 -7.96
CA PHE A 45 0.36 -15.33 -9.40
C PHE A 45 -1.05 -15.84 -9.77
N ILE A 46 -1.81 -16.36 -8.81
CA ILE A 46 -3.11 -17.03 -9.05
C ILE A 46 -4.26 -16.14 -8.55
N PRO A 47 -5.31 -15.92 -9.36
CA PRO A 47 -5.68 -16.66 -10.56
C PRO A 47 -4.97 -16.20 -11.84
N LEU A 48 -4.48 -17.17 -12.64
CA LEU A 48 -4.02 -16.89 -13.99
C LEU A 48 -5.21 -16.55 -14.88
N ARG A 49 -5.27 -15.31 -15.38
CA ARG A 49 -6.35 -14.84 -16.28
C ARG A 49 -6.05 -15.15 -17.74
N LEU A 50 -5.76 -16.41 -18.04
CA LEU A 50 -5.39 -16.83 -19.40
C LEU A 50 -6.45 -16.39 -20.42
N GLY A 51 -6.05 -15.56 -21.38
CA GLY A 51 -6.94 -15.03 -22.43
C GLY A 51 -7.85 -13.87 -22.03
N GLN A 52 -7.80 -13.42 -20.77
CA GLN A 52 -8.57 -12.28 -20.25
C GLN A 52 -7.69 -11.13 -19.78
N THR A 53 -6.36 -11.24 -19.94
CA THR A 53 -5.41 -10.21 -19.55
C THR A 53 -5.38 -9.05 -20.53
N THR A 54 -5.29 -7.82 -20.02
CA THR A 54 -5.01 -6.62 -20.81
C THR A 54 -3.51 -6.48 -21.11
N SER A 55 -3.12 -5.64 -22.06
CA SER A 55 -1.71 -5.40 -22.39
C SER A 55 -0.90 -4.77 -21.25
N LEU A 56 -1.59 -4.19 -20.25
CA LEU A 56 -0.98 -3.60 -19.07
C LEU A 56 -0.76 -4.62 -17.95
N ASP A 57 -1.35 -5.81 -18.03
CA ASP A 57 -1.26 -6.82 -16.99
C ASP A 57 0.13 -7.45 -16.95
N GLU A 58 0.61 -7.76 -15.74
CA GLU A 58 1.97 -8.25 -15.51
C GLU A 58 2.25 -9.59 -16.21
N LEU A 59 1.25 -10.48 -16.29
CA LEU A 59 1.37 -11.80 -16.92
C LEU A 59 0.76 -11.86 -18.33
N HIS A 60 0.50 -10.70 -18.97
CA HIS A 60 0.04 -10.69 -20.35
C HIS A 60 1.07 -11.35 -21.29
N PRO A 61 0.66 -12.20 -22.25
CA PRO A 61 1.59 -12.94 -23.12
C PRO A 61 2.22 -12.07 -24.21
N ASN A 62 2.94 -11.01 -23.82
CA ASN A 62 3.83 -10.24 -24.68
C ASN A 62 5.30 -10.57 -24.38
N LEU A 63 6.19 -10.25 -25.32
CA LEU A 63 7.61 -10.59 -25.24
C LEU A 63 8.29 -10.03 -23.97
N GLN A 64 7.98 -8.79 -23.58
CA GLN A 64 8.64 -8.11 -22.46
C GLN A 64 8.20 -8.69 -21.10
N SER A 65 6.91 -8.98 -20.94
CA SER A 65 6.34 -9.60 -19.74
C SER A 65 6.79 -11.05 -19.62
N SER A 66 6.80 -11.79 -20.73
CA SER A 66 7.27 -13.17 -20.77
C SER A 66 8.76 -13.27 -20.44
N LYS A 67 9.57 -12.35 -20.96
CA LYS A 67 11.00 -12.21 -20.61
C LYS A 67 11.17 -11.89 -19.12
N SER A 68 10.43 -10.91 -18.59
CA SER A 68 10.51 -10.53 -17.17
C SER A 68 10.15 -11.71 -16.26
N PHE A 69 9.03 -12.37 -16.54
CA PHE A 69 8.58 -13.54 -15.80
C PHE A 69 9.56 -14.71 -15.89
N GLY A 70 10.01 -15.05 -17.10
CA GLY A 70 10.96 -16.15 -17.31
C GLY A 70 12.30 -15.93 -16.59
N VAL A 71 12.82 -14.70 -16.61
CA VAL A 71 14.05 -14.34 -15.89
C VAL A 71 13.83 -14.41 -14.38
N GLN A 72 12.68 -13.96 -13.87
CA GLN A 72 12.36 -14.10 -12.45
C GLN A 72 12.28 -15.55 -11.99
N VAL A 73 11.70 -16.45 -12.81
CA VAL A 73 11.69 -17.90 -12.52
C VAL A 73 13.11 -18.47 -12.49
N LEU A 74 13.94 -18.13 -13.48
CA LEU A 74 15.34 -18.57 -13.53
C LEU A 74 16.16 -18.04 -12.34
N LEU A 75 16.00 -16.77 -11.98
CA LEU A 75 16.64 -16.16 -10.82
C LEU A 75 16.17 -16.82 -9.52
N THR A 76 14.88 -17.13 -9.39
CA THR A 76 14.35 -17.82 -8.21
C THR A 76 15.04 -19.17 -8.03
N LEU A 77 15.15 -19.97 -9.09
CA LEU A 77 15.86 -21.26 -9.03
C LEU A 77 17.35 -21.05 -8.69
N TYR A 78 18.02 -20.12 -9.37
CA TYR A 78 19.41 -19.79 -9.13
C TYR A 78 19.67 -19.38 -7.66
N GLN A 79 18.82 -18.51 -7.10
CA GLN A 79 18.93 -18.02 -5.74
C GLN A 79 18.70 -19.12 -4.71
N LEU A 80 17.74 -20.01 -4.95
CA LEU A 80 17.53 -21.19 -4.08
C LEU A 80 18.75 -22.11 -4.10
N PHE A 81 19.30 -22.42 -5.28
CA PHE A 81 20.53 -23.22 -5.38
C PHE A 81 21.73 -22.53 -4.70
N PHE A 82 21.87 -21.22 -4.86
CA PHE A 82 22.90 -20.44 -4.19
C PHE A 82 22.75 -20.51 -2.66
N LEU A 83 21.55 -20.29 -2.12
CA LEU A 83 21.34 -20.35 -0.67
C LEU A 83 21.56 -21.75 -0.09
N ILE A 84 21.18 -22.81 -0.83
CA ILE A 84 21.42 -24.21 -0.43
C ILE A 84 22.92 -24.55 -0.49
N SER A 85 23.68 -23.96 -1.43
CA SER A 85 25.10 -24.24 -1.55
C SER A 85 25.92 -23.69 -0.37
N LEU A 86 25.55 -22.53 0.18
CA LEU A 86 26.29 -21.89 1.28
C LEU A 86 26.58 -22.81 2.48
N PRO A 87 25.58 -23.48 3.11
CA PRO A 87 25.85 -24.41 4.21
C PRO A 87 26.68 -25.61 3.75
N LEU A 88 26.50 -26.10 2.51
CA LEU A 88 27.28 -27.21 1.96
C LEU A 88 28.76 -26.84 1.81
N LEU A 89 29.08 -25.61 1.38
CA LEU A 89 30.45 -25.14 1.27
C LEU A 89 31.15 -25.06 2.63
N VAL A 90 30.41 -24.66 3.66
CA VAL A 90 30.91 -24.63 5.04
C VAL A 90 31.13 -26.05 5.57
N ILE A 91 30.17 -26.97 5.36
CA ILE A 91 30.27 -28.38 5.77
C ILE A 91 31.46 -29.08 5.08
N CYS A 92 31.69 -28.78 3.80
CA CYS A 92 32.81 -29.30 3.02
C CYS A 92 34.17 -28.66 3.37
N MET A 93 34.23 -27.75 4.36
CA MET A 93 35.46 -27.12 4.86
C MET A 93 36.27 -26.41 3.76
N LEU A 94 35.59 -25.76 2.80
CA LEU A 94 36.29 -24.94 1.81
C LEU A 94 37.00 -23.76 2.48
N PRO A 95 38.15 -23.32 1.97
CA PRO A 95 38.82 -22.12 2.48
C PRO A 95 37.90 -20.91 2.44
N THR A 96 37.89 -20.11 3.51
CA THR A 96 37.03 -18.93 3.64
C THR A 96 37.18 -17.96 2.46
N SER A 97 38.39 -17.78 1.93
CA SER A 97 38.63 -16.95 0.75
C SER A 97 37.90 -17.47 -0.49
N GLY A 98 37.87 -18.79 -0.71
CA GLY A 98 37.13 -19.42 -1.80
C GLY A 98 35.62 -19.21 -1.66
N ILE A 99 35.09 -19.31 -0.43
CA ILE A 99 33.68 -19.04 -0.14
C ILE A 99 33.33 -17.56 -0.43
N ILE A 100 34.18 -16.62 0.00
CA ILE A 100 33.98 -15.19 -0.27
C ILE A 100 33.98 -14.91 -1.78
N VAL A 101 34.93 -15.46 -2.52
CA VAL A 101 34.98 -15.29 -3.99
C VAL A 101 33.74 -15.88 -4.67
N TYR A 102 33.28 -17.06 -4.22
CA TYR A 102 32.04 -17.66 -4.70
C TYR A 102 30.82 -16.78 -4.46
N ILE A 103 30.65 -16.28 -3.23
CA ILE A 103 29.55 -15.37 -2.86
C ILE A 103 29.60 -14.10 -3.71
N ALA A 104 30.76 -13.46 -3.78
CA ALA A 104 30.92 -12.22 -4.55
C ALA A 104 30.62 -12.44 -6.04
N GLY A 105 31.11 -13.53 -6.63
CA GLY A 105 30.82 -13.89 -8.02
C GLY A 105 29.34 -14.16 -8.26
N ALA A 106 28.69 -14.89 -7.35
CA ALA A 106 27.27 -15.20 -7.46
C ALA A 106 26.39 -13.93 -7.37
N LEU A 107 26.66 -13.08 -6.38
CA LEU A 107 25.96 -11.80 -6.23
C LEU A 107 26.20 -10.86 -7.41
N ALA A 108 27.43 -10.82 -7.95
CA ALA A 108 27.74 -10.03 -9.14
C ALA A 108 26.96 -10.51 -10.37
N ILE A 109 26.90 -11.82 -10.62
CA ILE A 109 26.11 -12.40 -11.72
C ILE A 109 24.62 -12.04 -11.56
N ASN A 110 24.06 -12.24 -10.37
CA ASN A 110 22.67 -11.91 -10.08
C ASN A 110 22.39 -10.42 -10.33
N TYR A 111 23.25 -9.54 -9.80
CA TYR A 111 23.13 -8.09 -9.96
C TYR A 111 23.20 -7.67 -11.43
N THR A 112 24.16 -8.21 -12.20
CA THR A 112 24.27 -7.94 -13.64
C THR A 112 23.01 -8.36 -14.38
N ILE A 113 22.50 -9.57 -14.14
CA ILE A 113 21.25 -10.04 -14.78
C ILE A 113 20.09 -9.11 -14.44
N CYS A 114 19.89 -8.80 -13.16
CA CYS A 114 18.79 -7.93 -12.72
C CYS A 114 18.91 -6.53 -13.32
N MET A 115 20.09 -5.91 -13.28
CA MET A 115 20.30 -4.56 -13.80
C MET A 115 20.05 -4.45 -15.31
N PHE A 116 20.62 -5.36 -16.10
CA PHE A 116 20.55 -5.26 -17.56
C PHE A 116 19.26 -5.83 -18.15
N ILE A 117 18.57 -6.73 -17.45
CA ILE A 117 17.38 -7.41 -17.99
C ILE A 117 16.09 -6.94 -17.35
N LEU A 118 16.07 -6.67 -16.04
CA LEU A 118 14.85 -6.37 -15.29
C LEU A 118 14.73 -4.89 -14.91
N ASN A 119 15.78 -4.26 -14.40
CA ASN A 119 15.69 -2.95 -13.75
C ASN A 119 15.92 -1.75 -14.66
N GLY A 120 16.86 -1.86 -15.59
CA GLY A 120 17.30 -0.70 -16.37
C GLY A 120 18.01 0.37 -15.53
N TRP A 121 18.26 1.51 -16.15
CA TRP A 121 19.08 2.59 -15.58
C TRP A 121 18.25 3.68 -14.90
N ASP A 122 17.04 3.91 -15.38
CA ASP A 122 16.11 4.87 -14.80
C ASP A 122 15.50 4.29 -13.52
N ARG A 123 15.45 5.11 -12.47
CA ARG A 123 14.77 4.76 -11.20
C ARG A 123 13.41 5.42 -11.06
N VAL A 124 13.16 6.46 -11.84
CA VAL A 124 11.91 7.19 -11.82
C VAL A 124 11.33 7.12 -13.22
N VAL A 125 10.09 6.67 -13.31
CA VAL A 125 9.33 6.63 -14.55
C VAL A 125 8.10 7.52 -14.41
N VAL A 126 7.57 7.96 -15.53
CA VAL A 126 6.36 8.79 -15.56
C VAL A 126 5.36 8.11 -16.47
N SER A 127 4.07 8.21 -16.13
CA SER A 127 2.98 7.70 -16.98
C SER A 127 3.08 8.26 -18.40
N GLN A 128 3.05 7.38 -19.40
CA GLN A 128 3.20 7.72 -20.82
C GLN A 128 1.86 7.85 -21.56
N VAL A 129 0.76 7.94 -20.81
CA VAL A 129 -0.59 7.93 -21.35
C VAL A 129 -1.15 9.35 -21.44
N PRO A 130 -2.01 9.67 -22.43
CA PRO A 130 -2.61 10.98 -22.53
C PRO A 130 -3.54 11.24 -21.34
N THR A 131 -3.23 12.27 -20.55
CA THR A 131 -4.11 12.75 -19.47
C THR A 131 -4.68 14.11 -19.86
N PRO A 132 -6.00 14.35 -19.72
CA PRO A 132 -6.55 15.68 -19.96
C PRO A 132 -5.94 16.65 -18.96
N GLU A 133 -5.23 17.68 -19.44
CA GLU A 133 -4.67 18.71 -18.57
C GLU A 133 -5.81 19.60 -18.06
N GLN A 134 -6.30 19.31 -16.85
CA GLN A 134 -7.20 20.21 -16.14
C GLN A 134 -6.39 21.09 -15.19
N PRO A 135 -6.58 22.43 -15.19
CA PRO A 135 -5.81 23.33 -14.33
C PRO A 135 -5.90 22.98 -12.84
N ALA A 136 -7.05 22.50 -12.38
CA ALA A 136 -7.26 22.06 -11.00
C ALA A 136 -6.47 20.79 -10.63
N GLN A 137 -6.14 19.95 -11.62
CA GLN A 137 -5.37 18.71 -11.42
C GLN A 137 -3.86 18.96 -11.55
N ALA A 138 -3.44 20.08 -12.13
CA ALA A 138 -2.03 20.46 -12.25
C ALA A 138 -1.35 20.74 -10.90
N ARG A 139 -2.14 21.01 -9.85
CA ARG A 139 -1.69 21.23 -8.47
C ARG A 139 -1.71 19.96 -7.61
N GLU A 140 -1.85 18.78 -8.23
CA GLU A 140 -1.79 17.48 -7.55
C GLU A 140 -0.55 16.69 -8.00
N CYS A 141 0.26 16.20 -7.06
CA CYS A 141 1.40 15.32 -7.35
C CYS A 141 1.07 13.88 -6.97
N TRP A 142 1.21 12.95 -7.92
CA TRP A 142 0.91 11.53 -7.71
C TRP A 142 2.17 10.68 -7.84
N PHE A 143 2.45 9.91 -6.80
CA PHE A 143 3.59 9.02 -6.71
C PHE A 143 3.16 7.57 -6.57
N PHE A 144 3.93 6.65 -7.15
CA PHE A 144 3.71 5.20 -7.02
C PHE A 144 5.01 4.49 -6.67
N ILE A 145 4.97 3.55 -5.72
CA ILE A 145 6.08 2.65 -5.41
C ILE A 145 5.63 1.20 -5.58
N ASN A 146 6.35 0.44 -6.41
CA ASN A 146 6.05 -0.96 -6.70
C ASN A 146 6.53 -1.93 -5.60
N GLY A 147 6.07 -3.18 -5.72
CA GLY A 147 6.52 -4.30 -4.90
C GLY A 147 7.77 -5.02 -5.41
N VAL A 148 8.09 -6.11 -4.70
CA VAL A 148 9.14 -7.07 -5.07
C VAL A 148 8.94 -7.66 -6.46
N ALA A 149 10.03 -8.16 -7.03
CA ALA A 149 10.06 -8.88 -8.30
C ALA A 149 9.56 -8.09 -9.52
N ALA A 150 9.27 -6.79 -9.38
CA ALA A 150 8.77 -6.00 -10.48
C ALA A 150 9.89 -5.48 -11.39
N SER A 151 9.82 -5.85 -12.67
CA SER A 151 10.69 -5.28 -13.69
C SER A 151 10.29 -3.83 -14.02
N HIS A 152 11.19 -3.11 -14.66
CA HIS A 152 10.96 -1.76 -15.16
C HIS A 152 9.71 -1.68 -16.05
N HIS A 153 9.50 -2.70 -16.89
CA HIS A 153 8.32 -2.82 -17.74
C HIS A 153 7.02 -2.95 -16.93
N TRP A 154 7.01 -3.79 -15.89
CA TRP A 154 5.84 -3.94 -15.01
C TRP A 154 5.54 -2.67 -14.22
N LEU A 155 6.57 -1.96 -13.74
CA LEU A 155 6.42 -0.65 -13.12
C LEU A 155 5.78 0.34 -14.08
N GLN A 156 6.30 0.47 -15.31
CA GLN A 156 5.76 1.39 -16.30
C GLN A 156 4.29 1.08 -16.62
N ASN A 157 3.93 -0.19 -16.74
CA ASN A 157 2.54 -0.60 -16.96
C ASN A 157 1.63 -0.29 -15.77
N SER A 158 2.11 -0.48 -14.54
CA SER A 158 1.37 -0.12 -13.33
C SER A 158 1.08 1.38 -13.27
N VAL A 159 2.10 2.21 -13.54
CA VAL A 159 1.98 3.67 -13.59
C VAL A 159 1.03 4.12 -14.71
N ASN A 160 1.10 3.50 -15.89
CA ASN A 160 0.17 3.76 -16.99
C ASN A 160 -1.27 3.37 -16.63
N GLN A 161 -1.47 2.23 -15.97
CA GLN A 161 -2.80 1.78 -15.57
C GLN A 161 -3.40 2.67 -14.48
N LEU A 162 -2.62 3.08 -13.49
CA LEU A 162 -3.02 4.08 -12.49
C LEU A 162 -3.43 5.39 -13.17
N SER A 163 -2.64 5.84 -14.14
CA SER A 163 -2.92 7.06 -14.89
C SER A 163 -4.21 6.96 -15.72
N TYR A 164 -4.46 5.83 -16.40
CA TYR A 164 -5.75 5.58 -17.06
C TYR A 164 -6.93 5.53 -16.09
N THR A 165 -6.72 4.93 -14.91
CA THR A 165 -7.76 4.72 -13.90
C THR A 165 -8.20 6.03 -13.28
N PHE A 166 -7.25 6.86 -12.90
CA PHE A 166 -7.51 8.09 -12.15
C PHE A 166 -7.46 9.34 -13.03
N GLY A 167 -6.95 9.28 -14.25
CA GLY A 167 -6.85 10.45 -15.14
C GLY A 167 -5.82 11.48 -14.66
N ARG A 168 -4.76 11.04 -13.95
CA ARG A 168 -3.65 11.90 -13.49
C ARG A 168 -2.33 11.41 -14.03
N LYS A 169 -1.38 12.33 -14.16
CA LYS A 169 0.02 11.98 -14.39
C LYS A 169 0.59 11.37 -13.11
N VAL A 170 1.15 10.17 -13.22
CA VAL A 170 1.70 9.43 -12.07
C VAL A 170 3.20 9.26 -12.26
N THR A 171 3.96 9.55 -11.22
CA THR A 171 5.41 9.35 -11.15
C THR A 171 5.68 8.06 -10.39
N GLY A 172 6.21 7.03 -11.06
CA GLY A 172 6.62 5.78 -10.44
C GLY A 172 8.06 5.82 -9.96
N ILE A 173 8.30 5.42 -8.72
CA ILE A 173 9.63 5.18 -8.17
C ILE A 173 9.87 3.68 -8.15
N HIS A 174 10.98 3.27 -8.77
CA HIS A 174 11.32 1.87 -8.94
C HIS A 174 12.01 1.32 -7.70
N ASN A 175 11.27 0.53 -6.93
CA ASN A 175 11.87 -0.47 -6.05
C ASN A 175 12.45 -1.59 -6.94
N ARG A 176 13.77 -1.57 -7.11
CA ARG A 176 14.48 -2.42 -8.07
C ARG A 176 14.60 -3.84 -7.53
N THR A 177 14.28 -4.82 -8.36
CA THR A 177 14.36 -6.22 -7.98
C THR A 177 15.79 -6.74 -8.10
N CYS A 178 16.23 -7.47 -7.08
CA CYS A 178 17.36 -8.39 -7.10
C CYS A 178 16.93 -9.84 -7.36
N GLY A 179 15.67 -10.06 -7.73
CA GLY A 179 15.02 -11.35 -7.92
C GLY A 179 14.23 -11.79 -6.68
N LEU A 180 13.15 -12.53 -6.89
CA LEU A 180 12.11 -12.78 -5.87
C LEU A 180 12.66 -13.21 -4.50
N ILE A 181 13.60 -14.16 -4.43
CA ILE A 181 14.07 -14.67 -3.13
C ILE A 181 14.91 -13.62 -2.39
N PHE A 182 15.78 -12.91 -3.10
CA PHE A 182 16.59 -11.85 -2.51
C PHE A 182 15.74 -10.64 -2.12
N ASP A 183 14.72 -10.31 -2.91
CA ASP A 183 13.76 -9.26 -2.55
C ASP A 183 12.99 -9.62 -1.28
N LEU A 184 12.59 -10.89 -1.09
CA LEU A 184 11.92 -11.33 0.15
C LEU A 184 12.86 -11.23 1.37
N LEU A 185 14.16 -11.47 1.20
CA LEU A 185 15.14 -11.26 2.28
C LEU A 185 15.32 -9.76 2.58
N GLU A 186 15.43 -8.92 1.55
CA GLU A 186 15.49 -7.46 1.70
C GLU A 186 14.24 -6.91 2.39
N CYS A 187 13.05 -7.38 2.00
CA CYS A 187 11.77 -7.05 2.62
C CYS A 187 11.80 -7.30 4.13
N LEU A 188 12.31 -8.46 4.57
CA LEU A 188 12.47 -8.77 6.00
C LEU A 188 13.46 -7.83 6.68
N ILE A 189 14.57 -7.50 6.03
CA ILE A 189 15.58 -6.57 6.57
C ILE A 189 14.99 -5.17 6.72
N GLN A 190 14.36 -4.62 5.69
CA GLN A 190 13.71 -3.31 5.74
C GLN A 190 12.64 -3.27 6.85
N ARG A 191 11.78 -4.29 6.91
CA ARG A 191 10.66 -4.36 7.86
C ARG A 191 11.08 -4.55 9.31
N CYS A 192 12.16 -5.29 9.58
CA CYS A 192 12.59 -5.62 10.95
C CYS A 192 13.66 -4.68 11.51
N PHE A 193 14.45 -4.05 10.64
CA PHE A 193 15.56 -3.17 11.03
C PHE A 193 15.35 -1.71 10.65
N SER A 194 14.20 -1.36 10.06
CA SER A 194 13.93 -0.03 9.50
C SER A 194 15.03 0.44 8.53
N TYR A 195 15.56 -0.51 7.76
CA TYR A 195 16.66 -0.23 6.83
C TYR A 195 16.13 0.56 5.64
N ALA A 196 16.48 1.85 5.58
CA ALA A 196 16.06 2.71 4.49
C ALA A 196 17.03 2.65 3.30
N THR A 197 16.54 2.01 2.24
CA THR A 197 17.15 1.85 0.92
C THR A 197 17.22 3.17 0.15
N ASP A 198 17.90 3.17 -1.00
CA ASP A 198 18.07 4.36 -1.85
C ASP A 198 16.74 4.90 -2.41
N ASP A 199 15.82 4.00 -2.75
CA ASP A 199 14.45 4.28 -3.21
C ASP A 199 13.62 4.98 -2.13
N VAL A 200 13.63 4.48 -0.89
CA VAL A 200 13.05 5.17 0.28
C VAL A 200 13.57 6.59 0.40
N ARG A 201 14.90 6.77 0.40
CA ARG A 201 15.54 8.09 0.56
C ARG A 201 15.19 9.07 -0.57
N LYS A 202 15.24 8.61 -1.82
CA LYS A 202 14.90 9.46 -2.97
C LYS A 202 13.42 9.82 -2.99
N THR A 203 12.55 8.87 -2.69
CA THR A 203 11.10 9.12 -2.65
C THR A 203 10.74 10.06 -1.52
N TYR A 204 11.38 9.93 -0.36
CA TYR A 204 11.25 10.87 0.74
C TYR A 204 11.50 12.31 0.29
N VAL A 205 12.62 12.57 -0.41
CA VAL A 205 12.94 13.90 -0.93
C VAL A 205 11.87 14.39 -1.91
N LEU A 206 11.46 13.56 -2.87
CA LEU A 206 10.45 13.95 -3.86
C LEU A 206 9.10 14.30 -3.22
N ILE A 207 8.67 13.52 -2.22
CA ILE A 207 7.39 13.76 -1.52
C ILE A 207 7.51 15.00 -0.64
N LYS A 208 8.60 15.16 0.10
CA LYS A 208 8.84 16.33 0.94
C LYS A 208 8.85 17.61 0.11
N ASP A 209 9.57 17.62 -1.01
CA ASP A 209 9.62 18.76 -1.92
C ASP A 209 8.23 19.09 -2.46
N ALA A 210 7.45 18.07 -2.87
CA ALA A 210 6.08 18.26 -3.33
C ALA A 210 5.10 18.73 -2.22
N LEU A 211 5.34 18.38 -0.95
CA LEU A 211 4.51 18.85 0.17
C LEU A 211 4.82 20.29 0.59
N LEU A 212 6.03 20.77 0.31
CA LEU A 212 6.48 22.12 0.62
C LEU A 212 6.31 23.10 -0.55
N ASP A 213 6.05 22.58 -1.74
CA ASP A 213 5.79 23.39 -2.93
C ASP A 213 4.46 24.16 -2.79
N PRO A 214 4.47 25.51 -2.79
CA PRO A 214 3.26 26.32 -2.70
C PRO A 214 2.32 26.14 -3.91
N ASP A 215 2.79 25.55 -5.01
CA ASP A 215 1.98 25.24 -6.19
C ASP A 215 1.35 23.83 -6.15
N CYS A 216 1.69 23.03 -5.14
CA CYS A 216 1.12 21.71 -4.91
C CYS A 216 0.14 21.74 -3.73
N ASP A 217 -1.14 21.54 -4.02
CA ASP A 217 -2.18 21.51 -2.99
C ASP A 217 -2.41 20.10 -2.41
N LYS A 218 -1.89 19.07 -3.09
CA LYS A 218 -2.16 17.69 -2.72
C LYS A 218 -1.10 16.74 -3.23
N VAL A 219 -0.65 15.86 -2.36
CA VAL A 219 0.25 14.75 -2.70
C VAL A 219 -0.47 13.43 -2.47
N VAL A 220 -0.48 12.58 -3.49
CA VAL A 220 -1.07 11.23 -3.44
C VAL A 220 0.05 10.20 -3.57
N LEU A 221 0.20 9.35 -2.57
CA LEU A 221 1.18 8.27 -2.54
C LEU A 221 0.46 6.92 -2.65
N ILE A 222 0.72 6.21 -3.75
CA ILE A 222 0.18 4.86 -3.98
C ILE A 222 1.30 3.83 -3.78
N LEU A 223 1.03 2.80 -3.00
CA LEU A 223 2.03 1.81 -2.58
C LEU A 223 1.52 0.40 -2.87
N HIS A 224 2.35 -0.46 -3.43
CA HIS A 224 2.02 -1.87 -3.65
C HIS A 224 3.01 -2.80 -2.93
N SER A 225 2.51 -3.82 -2.23
CA SER A 225 3.35 -4.87 -1.62
C SER A 225 4.43 -4.32 -0.68
N GLN A 226 5.72 -4.63 -0.93
CA GLN A 226 6.89 -4.07 -0.21
C GLN A 226 6.97 -2.55 -0.31
N GLY A 227 6.47 -1.93 -1.38
CA GLY A 227 6.38 -0.47 -1.47
C GLY A 227 5.62 0.13 -0.28
N ALA A 228 4.73 -0.64 0.38
CA ALA A 228 4.06 -0.19 1.61
C ALA A 228 4.97 -0.18 2.85
N ILE A 229 6.00 -1.04 2.92
CA ILE A 229 7.05 -0.96 3.95
C ILE A 229 7.86 0.32 3.73
N GLU A 230 8.28 0.56 2.49
CA GLU A 230 9.04 1.76 2.09
C GLU A 230 8.25 3.03 2.38
N GLY A 231 6.99 3.08 1.96
CA GLY A 231 6.11 4.22 2.23
C GLY A 231 5.78 4.40 3.70
N GLY A 232 5.70 3.34 4.50
CA GLY A 232 5.59 3.44 5.96
C GLY A 232 6.79 4.17 6.57
N LEU A 233 8.02 3.77 6.19
CA LEU A 233 9.25 4.45 6.62
C LEU A 233 9.30 5.92 6.18
N ILE A 234 8.86 6.21 4.95
CA ILE A 234 8.77 7.59 4.44
C ILE A 234 7.79 8.41 5.28
N VAL A 235 6.61 7.86 5.58
CA VAL A 235 5.60 8.53 6.40
C VAL A 235 6.14 8.80 7.80
N ASP A 236 6.84 7.86 8.41
CA ASP A 236 7.45 8.05 9.73
C ASP A 236 8.47 9.21 9.72
N TRP A 237 9.35 9.27 8.71
CA TRP A 237 10.29 10.40 8.58
C TRP A 237 9.60 11.73 8.33
N LEU A 238 8.52 11.74 7.54
CA LEU A 238 7.74 12.95 7.29
C LEU A 238 7.02 13.44 8.56
N LEU A 239 6.49 12.52 9.38
CA LEU A 239 5.89 12.81 10.68
C LEU A 239 6.91 13.39 11.67
N ASP A 240 8.17 12.95 11.60
CA ASP A 240 9.25 13.44 12.44
C ASP A 240 9.77 14.83 12.03
N GLU A 241 9.75 15.16 10.72
CA GLU A 241 10.36 16.40 10.21
C GLU A 241 9.36 17.53 9.88
N LEU A 242 8.15 17.22 9.43
CA LEU A 242 7.21 18.22 8.92
C LEU A 242 6.09 18.57 9.93
N PRO A 243 5.63 19.83 9.97
CA PRO A 243 4.44 20.20 10.72
C PRO A 243 3.18 19.59 10.08
N ARG A 244 2.08 19.59 10.83
CA ARG A 244 0.82 18.97 10.39
C ARG A 244 0.23 19.61 9.12
N ASP A 245 0.35 20.92 8.95
CA ASP A 245 -0.30 21.63 7.83
C ASP A 245 0.09 21.09 6.45
N PRO A 246 1.38 20.94 6.09
CA PRO A 246 1.77 20.28 4.84
C PRO A 246 1.42 18.79 4.83
N LEU A 247 1.57 18.07 5.96
CA LEU A 247 1.24 16.63 6.04
C LEU A 247 -0.24 16.34 5.77
N ASN A 248 -1.13 17.26 6.10
CA ASN A 248 -2.56 17.11 5.86
C ASN A 248 -2.91 17.09 4.35
N ASN A 249 -1.99 17.53 3.49
CA ASN A 249 -2.13 17.43 2.03
C ASN A 249 -1.71 16.06 1.47
N LEU A 250 -1.14 15.18 2.29
CA LEU A 250 -0.73 13.83 1.91
C LEU A 250 -1.89 12.83 2.06
N GLU A 251 -2.21 12.14 0.97
CA GLU A 251 -3.12 10.99 0.95
C GLU A 251 -2.34 9.71 0.58
N VAL A 252 -2.52 8.63 1.34
CA VAL A 252 -1.81 7.37 1.13
C VAL A 252 -2.77 6.24 0.79
N TYR A 253 -2.49 5.50 -0.28
CA TYR A 253 -3.30 4.37 -0.73
C TYR A 253 -2.42 3.16 -0.94
N THR A 254 -2.72 2.06 -0.24
CA THR A 254 -1.90 0.84 -0.32
C THR A 254 -2.66 -0.33 -0.91
N PHE A 255 -1.98 -1.18 -1.68
CA PHE A 255 -2.50 -2.40 -2.28
C PHE A 255 -1.63 -3.59 -1.86
N GLY A 256 -2.24 -4.61 -1.24
CA GLY A 256 -1.51 -5.80 -0.76
C GLY A 256 -0.38 -5.45 0.22
N ASN A 257 -0.65 -4.53 1.16
CA ASN A 257 0.35 -3.93 2.06
C ASN A 257 1.12 -4.98 2.89
N ALA A 258 2.45 -5.05 2.66
CA ALA A 258 3.38 -5.98 3.32
C ALA A 258 3.95 -5.47 4.66
N ALA A 259 3.68 -4.21 5.02
CA ALA A 259 4.19 -3.59 6.24
C ALA A 259 3.67 -4.30 7.49
N ASN A 260 4.29 -4.01 8.63
CA ASN A 260 3.83 -4.46 9.93
C ASN A 260 3.15 -3.34 10.74
N HIS A 261 3.26 -2.10 10.27
CA HIS A 261 2.56 -0.96 10.83
C HIS A 261 2.37 0.15 9.78
N PHE A 262 1.49 1.10 10.07
CA PHE A 262 1.28 2.33 9.31
C PHE A 262 0.77 3.43 10.25
N ASN A 263 1.61 4.45 10.51
CA ASN A 263 1.34 5.46 11.52
C ASN A 263 0.56 6.66 10.96
N ASN A 264 -0.31 7.23 11.80
CA ASN A 264 -0.98 8.52 11.57
C ASN A 264 -1.51 9.05 12.91
N PRO A 265 -0.65 9.66 13.75
CA PRO A 265 -1.03 10.05 15.10
C PRO A 265 -2.14 11.10 15.13
N LEU A 266 -2.79 11.21 16.29
CA LEU A 266 -3.77 12.26 16.56
C LEU A 266 -3.07 13.49 17.11
N HIS A 267 -3.44 14.66 16.60
CA HIS A 267 -3.08 15.94 17.17
C HIS A 267 -4.29 16.59 17.81
N TRP A 268 -4.07 17.10 19.01
CA TRP A 268 -5.04 17.90 19.73
C TRP A 268 -4.88 19.36 19.34
N GLN A 269 -5.90 19.94 18.72
CA GLN A 269 -5.95 21.38 18.51
C GLN A 269 -6.72 22.03 19.67
N GLN A 270 -6.00 22.77 20.50
CA GLN A 270 -6.61 23.54 21.58
C GLN A 270 -7.41 24.70 20.99
N ALA A 271 -8.64 24.92 21.47
CA ALA A 271 -9.49 26.01 21.01
C ALA A 271 -8.77 27.36 21.16
N VAL A 272 -8.57 28.07 20.04
CA VAL A 272 -8.00 29.42 20.07
C VAL A 272 -9.08 30.35 20.65
N LEU A 273 -8.76 31.01 21.77
CA LEU A 273 -9.62 32.06 22.32
C LEU A 273 -9.71 33.21 21.32
N THR A 274 -10.89 33.40 20.73
CA THR A 274 -11.13 34.60 19.91
C THR A 274 -11.18 35.84 20.83
N PRO A 275 -10.69 37.02 20.39
CA PRO A 275 -10.77 38.27 21.17
C PRO A 275 -12.20 38.66 21.57
N SER A 276 -13.21 38.09 20.92
CA SER A 276 -14.63 38.35 21.13
C SER A 276 -15.24 37.59 22.33
N GLY A 277 -14.45 36.83 23.10
CA GLY A 277 -14.94 36.08 24.26
C GLY A 277 -15.93 34.95 23.93
N ALA A 278 -16.16 34.68 22.64
CA ALA A 278 -16.95 33.56 22.17
C ALA A 278 -16.03 32.34 22.04
N SER A 279 -16.15 31.40 22.97
CA SER A 279 -15.53 30.08 22.87
C SER A 279 -16.23 29.29 21.76
N THR A 280 -15.61 29.11 20.60
CA THR A 280 -15.95 28.00 19.71
C THR A 280 -15.39 26.74 20.35
N ASN A 281 -16.21 26.07 21.17
CA ASN A 281 -15.88 24.77 21.79
C ASN A 281 -15.83 23.67 20.72
N HIS A 282 -14.84 23.72 19.84
CA HIS A 282 -14.50 22.59 18.99
C HIS A 282 -13.05 22.22 19.26
N GLU A 283 -12.86 21.35 20.25
CA GLU A 283 -11.69 20.48 20.30
C GLU A 283 -11.78 19.59 19.05
N SER A 284 -11.04 19.96 18.01
CA SER A 284 -10.93 19.15 16.79
C SER A 284 -9.75 18.20 16.98
N ILE A 285 -10.07 16.93 17.21
CA ILE A 285 -9.10 15.84 17.11
C ILE A 285 -8.83 15.62 15.63
N LEU A 286 -7.61 15.89 15.19
CA LEU A 286 -7.25 15.81 13.78
C LEU A 286 -6.04 14.90 13.56
N ARG A 287 -6.05 14.15 12.46
CA ARG A 287 -4.93 13.30 12.03
C ARG A 287 -3.83 14.15 11.39
N SER A 288 -2.60 13.65 11.38
CA SER A 288 -1.46 14.30 10.73
C SER A 288 -1.58 14.22 9.21
N LEU A 289 -1.87 13.03 8.68
CA LEU A 289 -2.10 12.82 7.25
C LEU A 289 -3.58 13.02 6.90
N GLY A 290 -3.84 13.51 5.69
CA GLY A 290 -5.18 13.82 5.21
C GLY A 290 -6.07 12.59 4.99
N HIS A 291 -5.51 11.49 4.48
CA HIS A 291 -6.27 10.26 4.25
C HIS A 291 -5.38 9.02 4.11
N ILE A 292 -5.85 7.85 4.61
CA ILE A 292 -5.17 6.56 4.40
C ILE A 292 -6.19 5.47 4.08
N GLU A 293 -5.99 4.73 2.97
CA GLU A 293 -6.77 3.52 2.64
C GLU A 293 -5.87 2.33 2.31
N HIS A 294 -6.32 1.15 2.71
CA HIS A 294 -5.67 -0.12 2.46
C HIS A 294 -6.61 -1.05 1.67
N TYR A 295 -6.18 -1.51 0.51
CA TYR A 295 -6.88 -2.43 -0.35
C TYR A 295 -6.22 -3.80 -0.32
N VAL A 296 -6.98 -4.83 0.02
CA VAL A 296 -6.45 -6.19 0.16
C VAL A 296 -7.38 -7.23 -0.45
N ASN A 297 -6.78 -8.24 -1.07
CA ASN A 297 -7.45 -9.48 -1.41
C ASN A 297 -7.36 -10.43 -0.21
N VAL A 298 -8.47 -11.04 0.21
CA VAL A 298 -8.48 -11.98 1.36
C VAL A 298 -7.58 -13.20 1.13
N GLY A 299 -7.37 -13.59 -0.12
CA GLY A 299 -6.51 -14.70 -0.54
C GLY A 299 -5.10 -14.28 -0.98
N ASP A 300 -4.63 -13.10 -0.57
CA ASP A 300 -3.27 -12.62 -0.87
C ASP A 300 -2.28 -12.98 0.24
N PRO A 301 -1.29 -13.86 -0.04
CA PRO A 301 -0.27 -14.24 0.94
C PRO A 301 0.54 -13.08 1.50
N VAL A 302 0.80 -12.03 0.72
CA VAL A 302 1.55 -10.86 1.22
C VAL A 302 0.69 -10.07 2.20
N ALA A 303 -0.61 -9.95 1.93
CA ALA A 303 -1.53 -9.32 2.86
C ALA A 303 -1.63 -10.13 4.17
N TRP A 304 -1.59 -11.48 4.12
CA TRP A 304 -1.49 -12.33 5.31
C TRP A 304 -0.21 -12.14 6.10
N LEU A 305 0.91 -11.79 5.45
CA LEU A 305 2.18 -11.49 6.10
C LEU A 305 2.27 -10.05 6.61
N GLY A 306 1.43 -9.17 6.10
CA GLY A 306 1.39 -7.75 6.41
C GLY A 306 0.07 -7.35 7.04
N VAL A 307 -0.65 -6.43 6.39
CA VAL A 307 -1.80 -5.74 7.00
C VAL A 307 -2.85 -6.69 7.60
N LEU A 308 -3.21 -7.83 6.98
CA LEU A 308 -4.24 -8.72 7.54
C LEU A 308 -3.81 -9.39 8.84
N HIS A 309 -2.50 -9.58 9.06
CA HIS A 309 -2.01 -10.09 10.34
C HIS A 309 -1.93 -9.00 11.40
N PHE A 310 -1.47 -7.82 11.01
CA PHE A 310 -1.14 -6.76 11.96
C PHE A 310 -2.30 -5.84 12.32
N VAL A 311 -3.35 -5.81 11.49
CA VAL A 311 -4.55 -5.00 11.70
C VAL A 311 -5.39 -5.45 12.91
N GLU A 312 -5.23 -6.71 13.32
CA GLU A 312 -5.86 -7.25 14.52
C GLU A 312 -5.24 -6.67 15.81
N PHE A 313 -4.03 -6.10 15.71
CA PHE A 313 -3.32 -5.54 16.84
C PHE A 313 -3.57 -4.04 17.02
N PRO A 314 -3.71 -3.56 18.27
CA PRO A 314 -3.98 -2.17 18.54
C PRO A 314 -2.78 -1.28 18.12
N ASN A 315 -3.08 -0.11 17.57
CA ASN A 315 -2.12 0.93 17.18
C ASN A 315 -1.07 0.52 16.12
N CYS A 316 -1.21 -0.64 15.47
CA CYS A 316 -0.31 -1.01 14.37
C CYS A 316 -0.74 -0.35 13.05
N TYR A 317 -2.03 -0.22 12.78
CA TYR A 317 -2.53 0.24 11.48
C TYR A 317 -3.53 1.39 11.62
N MET A 318 -3.25 2.49 10.91
CA MET A 318 -4.14 3.64 10.78
C MET A 318 -4.65 3.76 9.35
N GLY A 319 -5.95 4.00 9.17
CA GLY A 319 -6.60 4.12 7.87
C GLY A 319 -7.74 3.13 7.68
N ARG A 320 -8.50 3.29 6.60
CA ARG A 320 -9.64 2.41 6.28
C ARG A 320 -9.15 1.14 5.55
N LEU A 321 -9.64 -0.03 5.96
CA LEU A 321 -9.31 -1.31 5.33
C LEU A 321 -10.47 -1.83 4.46
N PHE A 322 -10.17 -2.08 3.19
CA PHE A 322 -11.10 -2.64 2.20
C PHE A 322 -10.66 -4.05 1.80
N VAL A 323 -11.39 -5.06 2.28
CA VAL A 323 -11.09 -6.49 2.04
C VAL A 323 -11.97 -7.05 0.94
N ARG A 324 -11.37 -7.39 -0.20
CA ARG A 324 -12.06 -8.04 -1.32
C ARG A 324 -12.05 -9.56 -1.14
N PRO A 325 -13.19 -10.25 -1.33
CA PRO A 325 -13.25 -11.72 -1.37
C PRO A 325 -12.67 -12.24 -2.70
N GLY A 326 -11.35 -12.19 -2.85
CA GLY A 326 -10.61 -12.75 -3.97
C GLY A 326 -9.16 -13.03 -3.59
N SER A 327 -8.36 -13.48 -4.55
CA SER A 327 -6.96 -13.86 -4.35
C SER A 327 -6.04 -13.17 -5.35
N GLY A 328 -4.74 -13.42 -5.19
CA GLY A 328 -3.69 -12.92 -6.06
C GLY A 328 -3.12 -11.58 -5.59
N HIS A 329 -1.85 -11.34 -5.93
CA HIS A 329 -1.07 -10.24 -5.38
C HIS A 329 -0.69 -9.14 -6.39
N MET A 330 -0.55 -9.47 -7.67
CA MET A 330 -0.22 -8.52 -8.76
C MET A 330 -1.08 -7.24 -8.78
N MET A 331 -0.43 -6.09 -8.99
CA MET A 331 -1.03 -4.76 -8.90
C MET A 331 -2.13 -4.55 -9.94
N ASN A 332 -1.85 -4.84 -11.21
CA ASN A 332 -2.79 -4.56 -12.28
C ASN A 332 -3.89 -5.62 -12.34
N GLN A 333 -3.51 -6.88 -12.60
CA GLN A 333 -4.48 -7.95 -12.87
C GLN A 333 -5.29 -8.42 -11.65
N HIS A 334 -4.74 -8.34 -10.42
CA HIS A 334 -5.42 -8.83 -9.21
C HIS A 334 -6.04 -7.72 -8.37
N TYR A 335 -5.46 -6.52 -8.38
CA TYR A 335 -6.00 -5.36 -7.65
C TYR A 335 -6.78 -4.42 -8.57
N LEU A 336 -6.11 -3.65 -9.44
CA LEU A 336 -6.74 -2.58 -10.21
C LEU A 336 -7.87 -3.08 -11.11
N ASP A 337 -7.69 -4.18 -11.84
CA ASP A 337 -8.73 -4.73 -12.73
C ASP A 337 -10.00 -5.15 -11.99
N ASN A 338 -9.89 -5.49 -10.71
CA ASN A 338 -11.01 -5.97 -9.90
C ASN A 338 -11.68 -4.88 -9.07
N MET A 339 -10.89 -3.93 -8.58
CA MET A 339 -11.37 -2.86 -7.71
C MET A 339 -11.74 -1.61 -8.50
N PHE A 340 -11.07 -1.39 -9.64
CA PHE A 340 -11.24 -0.27 -10.56
C PHE A 340 -11.43 -0.76 -12.00
N THR A 341 -12.35 -1.73 -12.17
CA THR A 341 -12.61 -2.40 -13.45
C THR A 341 -12.88 -1.39 -14.56
N ARG A 342 -12.14 -1.53 -15.67
CA ARG A 342 -12.26 -0.69 -16.86
C ARG A 342 -13.19 -1.33 -17.89
N GLY A 343 -14.03 -0.50 -18.53
CA GLY A 343 -14.86 -0.86 -19.66
C GLY A 343 -14.09 -0.85 -20.98
N PHE A 344 -14.78 -1.22 -22.06
CA PHE A 344 -14.22 -1.21 -23.43
C PHE A 344 -13.83 0.19 -23.92
N ASP A 345 -14.45 1.22 -23.36
CA ASP A 345 -14.11 2.63 -23.60
C ASP A 345 -12.84 3.09 -22.86
N GLY A 346 -12.20 2.17 -22.12
CA GLY A 346 -11.00 2.45 -21.34
C GLY A 346 -11.26 3.21 -20.05
N ARG A 347 -12.51 3.54 -19.73
CA ARG A 347 -12.92 4.25 -18.50
C ARG A 347 -13.23 3.24 -17.40
N VAL A 348 -13.04 3.63 -16.15
CA VAL A 348 -13.46 2.86 -14.98
C VAL A 348 -15.00 2.82 -14.93
N LEU A 349 -15.57 1.63 -14.80
CA LEU A 349 -17.01 1.44 -14.67
C LEU A 349 -17.53 2.03 -13.35
N ASP A 350 -18.74 2.58 -13.34
CA ASP A 350 -19.37 3.10 -12.11
C ASP A 350 -19.84 2.02 -11.11
N SER A 351 -19.78 0.76 -11.54
CA SER A 351 -20.21 -0.41 -10.81
C SER A 351 -19.25 -1.56 -11.09
N ASN A 352 -18.88 -2.29 -10.03
CA ASN A 352 -18.14 -3.54 -10.14
C ASN A 352 -18.44 -4.44 -8.93
N PRO A 353 -18.19 -5.76 -9.02
CA PRO A 353 -18.58 -6.71 -7.99
C PRO A 353 -18.07 -6.39 -6.58
N PHE A 354 -16.93 -5.73 -6.45
CA PHE A 354 -16.32 -5.38 -5.17
C PHE A 354 -16.82 -4.04 -4.63
N MET A 355 -16.82 -3.00 -5.46
CA MET A 355 -17.21 -1.65 -5.07
C MET A 355 -18.70 -1.54 -4.74
N ASP A 356 -19.52 -2.45 -5.26
CA ASP A 356 -20.94 -2.56 -4.92
C ASP A 356 -21.25 -3.51 -3.75
N MET A 357 -20.23 -4.11 -3.12
CA MET A 357 -20.47 -4.94 -1.94
C MET A 357 -21.03 -4.09 -0.80
N GLU A 358 -22.06 -4.64 -0.16
CA GLU A 358 -22.71 -4.05 1.00
C GLU A 358 -21.77 -4.08 2.19
N VAL A 359 -21.76 -2.98 2.95
CA VAL A 359 -20.95 -2.86 4.15
C VAL A 359 -21.88 -2.95 5.35
N GLU A 360 -21.66 -3.99 6.17
CA GLU A 360 -22.31 -4.08 7.47
C GLU A 360 -21.67 -3.04 8.40
N LEU A 361 -22.48 -2.07 8.84
CA LEU A 361 -22.09 -1.17 9.92
C LEU A 361 -22.27 -1.89 11.25
N ASP A 362 -21.34 -1.65 12.19
CA ASP A 362 -21.50 -2.15 13.55
C ASP A 362 -22.69 -1.42 14.23
N PRO A 363 -23.76 -2.13 14.64
CA PRO A 363 -24.93 -1.50 15.25
C PRO A 363 -24.65 -0.90 16.65
N ASP A 364 -23.55 -1.28 17.31
CA ASP A 364 -23.21 -0.86 18.69
C ASP A 364 -22.41 0.46 18.78
N GLY A 365 -22.51 1.32 17.77
CA GLY A 365 -21.98 2.70 17.83
C GLY A 365 -22.70 3.63 18.83
N SER A 366 -23.66 3.13 19.61
CA SER A 366 -24.27 3.84 20.73
C SER A 366 -23.57 3.46 22.03
N THR A 367 -22.89 4.45 22.61
CA THR A 367 -22.38 4.48 23.97
C THR A 367 -23.40 3.94 24.99
N ASN A 368 -23.17 2.75 25.53
CA ASN A 368 -23.79 2.34 26.78
C ASN A 368 -22.74 2.37 27.89
N GLY A 369 -23.00 3.26 28.85
CA GLY A 369 -22.05 3.72 29.84
C GLY A 369 -21.62 2.67 30.85
N THR A 370 -20.34 2.76 31.18
CA THR A 370 -19.96 2.80 32.59
C THR A 370 -19.29 4.15 32.82
N SER A 371 -19.94 4.95 33.65
CA SER A 371 -19.44 6.19 34.23
C SER A 371 -18.08 5.96 34.87
N GLY A 372 -17.05 6.67 34.38
CA GLY A 372 -15.75 6.73 35.03
C GLY A 372 -14.58 6.73 34.04
N THR A 373 -13.91 7.89 33.95
CA THR A 373 -12.62 8.16 33.28
C THR A 373 -12.58 8.12 31.75
N SER A 374 -12.25 9.27 31.17
CA SER A 374 -11.96 9.55 29.76
C SER A 374 -11.25 8.40 29.03
N GLY A 375 -11.93 7.80 28.05
CA GLY A 375 -11.31 6.79 27.21
C GLY A 375 -12.14 6.52 25.95
N SER A 376 -11.50 6.74 24.80
CA SER A 376 -11.90 6.24 23.47
C SER A 376 -13.07 6.97 22.75
N MET A 377 -12.83 8.20 22.32
CA MET A 377 -13.54 8.78 21.16
C MET A 377 -12.53 9.03 20.03
N CYS A 378 -12.87 8.61 18.82
CA CYS A 378 -12.20 8.85 17.53
C CYS A 378 -10.93 8.03 17.19
N GLU A 379 -11.02 6.69 17.27
CA GLU A 379 -10.40 5.89 16.21
C GLU A 379 -11.34 5.94 15.01
N GLU A 380 -10.90 6.54 13.90
CA GLU A 380 -11.43 6.14 12.60
C GLU A 380 -11.07 4.67 12.46
N THR A 381 -12.00 3.85 12.93
CA THR A 381 -11.77 2.44 13.15
C THR A 381 -11.62 1.85 11.76
N LEU A 382 -10.89 0.76 11.63
CA LEU A 382 -10.79 -0.05 10.41
C LEU A 382 -12.18 -0.35 9.79
N LEU A 383 -13.22 -0.21 10.61
CA LEU A 383 -14.64 -0.21 10.29
C LEU A 383 -15.14 1.19 9.85
N PRO A 384 -15.79 1.34 8.68
CA PRO A 384 -16.55 2.53 8.34
C PRO A 384 -17.58 2.89 9.42
N THR A 385 -17.51 4.14 9.88
CA THR A 385 -18.54 4.74 10.75
C THR A 385 -19.44 5.63 9.91
N ARG A 386 -20.75 5.64 10.18
CA ARG A 386 -21.68 6.55 9.50
C ARG A 386 -21.36 7.98 9.94
N ASP A 387 -20.92 8.83 9.02
CA ASP A 387 -20.75 10.25 9.28
C ASP A 387 -22.12 10.93 9.36
N PRO A 388 -22.58 11.42 10.54
CA PRO A 388 -23.87 12.09 10.65
C PRO A 388 -23.94 13.40 9.85
N ARG A 389 -22.81 13.96 9.38
CA ARG A 389 -22.74 15.18 8.57
C ARG A 389 -22.86 14.93 7.07
N ARG A 390 -22.71 13.68 6.61
CA ARG A 390 -23.01 13.26 5.23
C ARG A 390 -24.51 12.93 5.08
N ALA A 391 -25.37 13.88 5.43
CA ALA A 391 -26.75 13.85 4.98
C ALA A 391 -26.77 14.18 3.49
N VAL A 392 -27.26 13.24 2.68
CA VAL A 392 -27.53 13.43 1.25
C VAL A 392 -28.48 14.64 1.10
N PRO A 393 -28.21 15.62 0.20
CA PRO A 393 -29.16 16.71 -0.02
C PRO A 393 -30.43 16.16 -0.68
N ASN A 394 -31.55 16.35 0.00
CA ASN A 394 -32.93 16.32 -0.49
C ASN A 394 -33.29 15.27 -1.55
N GLY A 395 -33.69 14.10 -1.07
CA GLY A 395 -34.53 13.12 -1.77
C GLY A 395 -34.94 12.05 -0.76
N SER A 396 -36.25 11.79 -0.65
CA SER A 396 -36.91 10.83 0.26
C SER A 396 -36.07 9.64 0.79
N PRO A 397 -36.18 9.27 2.08
CA PRO A 397 -35.38 8.22 2.68
C PRO A 397 -35.85 6.85 2.20
N LYS A 398 -35.14 6.28 1.21
CA LYS A 398 -34.95 4.83 1.20
C LYS A 398 -33.71 4.58 2.06
N GLU A 399 -33.83 3.76 3.11
CA GLU A 399 -32.71 3.21 3.86
C GLU A 399 -31.74 2.56 2.85
N GLY A 400 -30.76 3.34 2.40
CA GLY A 400 -29.85 2.95 1.34
C GLY A 400 -28.80 2.03 1.92
N VAL A 401 -28.76 0.80 1.45
CA VAL A 401 -27.64 -0.12 1.65
C VAL A 401 -26.34 0.60 1.30
N LEU A 402 -25.48 0.81 2.29
CA LEU A 402 -24.17 1.45 2.10
C LEU A 402 -23.20 0.46 1.45
N ARG A 403 -22.41 0.93 0.49
CA ARG A 403 -21.50 0.10 -0.29
C ARG A 403 -20.06 0.54 -0.10
N VAL A 404 -19.11 -0.33 -0.44
CA VAL A 404 -17.66 -0.05 -0.38
C VAL A 404 -17.31 1.27 -1.07
N LYS A 405 -17.89 1.54 -2.24
CA LYS A 405 -17.65 2.77 -3.01
C LYS A 405 -18.06 4.07 -2.33
N ASP A 406 -18.97 4.02 -1.38
CA ASP A 406 -19.45 5.20 -0.65
C ASP A 406 -18.42 5.67 0.40
N PHE A 407 -17.55 4.73 0.82
CA PHE A 407 -16.49 4.96 1.81
C PHE A 407 -15.12 5.15 1.19
N SER A 408 -14.87 4.62 0.00
CA SER A 408 -13.58 4.79 -0.67
C SER A 408 -13.42 6.20 -1.23
N ARG A 409 -12.39 6.90 -0.76
CA ARG A 409 -11.95 8.18 -1.29
C ARG A 409 -11.22 7.98 -2.62
N LEU A 410 -10.37 6.94 -2.76
CA LEU A 410 -9.67 6.67 -4.01
C LEU A 410 -10.64 6.45 -5.18
N TRP A 411 -11.78 5.78 -4.90
CA TRP A 411 -12.85 5.56 -5.87
C TRP A 411 -13.41 6.86 -6.46
N GLN A 412 -13.38 7.97 -5.73
CA GLN A 412 -13.86 9.28 -6.20
C GLN A 412 -12.92 9.89 -7.25
N TYR A 413 -11.67 9.44 -7.33
CA TYR A 413 -10.71 9.90 -8.32
C TYR A 413 -10.86 9.24 -9.69
N ARG A 414 -11.64 8.16 -9.79
CA ARG A 414 -11.80 7.41 -11.04
C ARG A 414 -12.23 8.33 -12.20
N ASN A 415 -11.71 8.07 -13.40
CA ASN A 415 -12.03 8.84 -14.61
C ASN A 415 -11.77 10.36 -14.51
N GLY A 416 -10.80 10.80 -13.72
CA GLY A 416 -10.51 12.24 -13.57
C GLY A 416 -11.37 12.95 -12.51
N GLY A 417 -12.24 12.24 -11.79
CA GLY A 417 -13.04 12.82 -10.71
C GLY A 417 -12.17 13.32 -9.56
N SER A 418 -12.69 14.16 -8.66
CA SER A 418 -11.96 14.58 -7.46
C SER A 418 -12.88 14.46 -6.24
N PRO A 419 -12.40 13.94 -5.11
CA PRO A 419 -13.17 13.95 -3.88
C PRO A 419 -13.39 15.40 -3.44
N ARG A 420 -14.54 15.66 -2.81
CA ARG A 420 -14.78 16.97 -2.19
C ARG A 420 -13.69 17.21 -1.14
N ARG A 421 -13.05 18.38 -1.17
CA ARG A 421 -12.18 18.82 -0.08
C ARG A 421 -13.03 18.80 1.20
N LEU A 422 -12.55 18.13 2.24
CA LEU A 422 -13.09 18.33 3.58
C LEU A 422 -12.81 19.80 3.87
N LYS A 423 -13.86 20.63 3.85
CA LYS A 423 -13.72 22.00 4.31
C LYS A 423 -13.37 21.91 5.80
N ASN A 424 -12.17 22.33 6.14
CA ASN A 424 -11.88 22.77 7.50
C ASN A 424 -12.66 24.08 7.66
N GLU A 425 -13.90 23.99 8.15
CA GLU A 425 -14.63 25.12 8.72
C GLU A 425 -14.36 25.19 10.22
#